data_AF-Q55FT7-F1
#
_entry.id   AF-Q55FT7-F1
#
_cell.length_a   1.000
_cell.length_b   1.000
_cell.length_c   1.000
_cell.angle_alpha   90.00
_cell.angle_beta   90.00
_cell.angle_gamma   90.00
#
_symmetry.space_group_name_H-M   'P 1'
#
loop_
_entity.id
_entity.type
_entity.pdbx_description
1 polymer ?
#
loop_
_entity_poly.entity_id
_entity_poly.type
_entity_poly.pdbx_seq_one_letter_code
_entity_poly.pdbx_strand_id
1 'polypeptide(L)'
;MASTAKPNIGILIATQLVSVIGDSFGQRCSRVNYKHSTRHMMIGLCLMTAVQMFIIMGILQLSLPTSITGAIYINNAKVDCYKELDIEGKIMDCTPLNCTIIPCKSQGPFSIFRSISLHPFLLTNGLMNIIYYNGEVFLYKEPLGLLFLVISALSSTFLINPLNIIFGEPINQPIPFLIYLFGIGGSILSVIEFTPKKKKIEIEEEEEKKKLLDNNNNNINNGLGGADKQPLLLNNDDKDIEFLDESYNEGAVSSNTHFRNKQKVQSIENIDDSSSSQSSNNNNNNNNQNTEIEEKEISHQQQQQQHVIIENSINNNSETSVNSNEKSKGIEIGKIIIRAIKIFIPLVMLAIANALWMETSLFYNDQFRTNAFGYNSLDQTLLPFYLFPFMILIDFVKPLKRTFLNDSDQNESLVQAVKSTWKESNLLTLFIYRLLINGRAIMYFYLAIEYDLTMVYLESTLVRVVMNWLGAIVLNLLLPKWINATPEERKKTFHPINLILKCVGTAGVVASLIILNK
;
A
#
# COMPACT_ATOMS: atom_id res chain seq x y z
N MET A 1 27.72 -7.22 25.22
CA MET A 1 27.40 -8.57 24.72
C MET A 1 25.89 -8.67 24.75
N ALA A 2 25.24 -8.68 23.59
CA ALA A 2 23.80 -8.92 23.52
C ALA A 2 23.47 -10.22 24.26
N SER A 3 22.32 -10.25 24.94
CA SER A 3 21.82 -11.48 25.55
C SER A 3 21.75 -12.56 24.47
N THR A 4 22.44 -13.68 24.65
CA THR A 4 22.31 -14.85 23.76
C THR A 4 20.96 -15.54 23.91
N ALA A 5 20.06 -15.00 24.75
CA ALA A 5 18.69 -15.45 24.82
C ALA A 5 18.03 -15.25 23.45
N LYS A 6 17.33 -16.27 22.98
CA LYS A 6 16.51 -16.17 21.76
C LYS A 6 15.12 -15.65 22.14
N PRO A 7 14.47 -14.83 21.29
CA PRO A 7 13.11 -14.38 21.55
C PRO A 7 12.15 -15.58 21.64
N ASN A 8 11.16 -15.49 22.52
CA ASN A 8 10.13 -16.53 22.60
C ASN A 8 9.31 -16.52 21.29
N ILE A 9 9.29 -17.67 20.58
CA ILE A 9 8.55 -17.83 19.32
C ILE A 9 7.07 -17.45 19.43
N GLY A 10 6.45 -17.61 20.61
CA GLY A 10 5.08 -17.19 20.86
C GLY A 10 4.88 -15.67 20.74
N ILE A 11 5.87 -14.88 21.17
CA ILE A 11 5.84 -13.41 21.02
C ILE A 11 5.98 -13.05 19.54
N LEU A 12 6.90 -13.69 18.82
CA LEU A 12 7.08 -13.47 17.38
C LEU A 12 5.80 -13.76 16.59
N ILE A 13 5.14 -14.89 16.89
CA ILE A 13 3.85 -15.27 16.29
C ILE A 13 2.78 -14.24 16.62
N ALA A 14 2.69 -13.78 17.87
CA ALA A 14 1.71 -12.76 18.26
C ALA A 14 1.95 -11.43 17.52
N THR A 15 3.20 -10.97 17.42
CA THR A 15 3.57 -9.77 16.66
C THR A 15 3.23 -9.90 15.17
N GLN A 16 3.48 -11.06 14.57
CA GLN A 16 3.13 -11.27 13.15
C GLN A 16 1.62 -11.43 12.95
N LEU A 17 0.88 -12.02 13.90
CA LEU A 17 -0.57 -12.08 13.84
C LEU A 17 -1.18 -10.68 13.82
N VAL A 18 -0.68 -9.77 14.69
CA VAL A 18 -1.06 -8.35 14.67
C VAL A 18 -0.77 -7.73 13.30
N SER A 19 0.38 -8.06 12.69
CA SER A 19 0.69 -7.62 11.31
C SER A 19 -0.33 -8.11 10.31
N VAL A 20 -0.65 -9.41 10.30
CA VAL A 20 -1.52 -10.02 9.28
C VAL A 20 -2.92 -9.45 9.38
N ILE A 21 -3.42 -9.25 10.61
CA ILE A 21 -4.71 -8.59 10.83
C ILE A 21 -4.61 -7.14 10.32
N GLY A 22 -3.55 -6.40 10.66
CA GLY A 22 -3.31 -5.05 10.15
C GLY A 22 -3.33 -5.01 8.62
N ASP A 23 -2.56 -5.87 7.97
CA ASP A 23 -2.47 -5.99 6.51
C ASP A 23 -3.85 -6.29 5.88
N SER A 24 -4.72 -7.04 6.57
CA SER A 24 -6.11 -7.29 6.15
C SER A 24 -6.95 -6.00 6.11
N PHE A 25 -6.83 -5.15 7.14
CA PHE A 25 -7.47 -3.84 7.15
C PHE A 25 -6.85 -2.90 6.11
N GLY A 26 -5.53 -2.98 5.89
CA GLY A 26 -4.82 -2.24 4.85
C GLY A 26 -5.33 -2.56 3.45
N GLN A 27 -5.53 -3.84 3.12
CA GLN A 27 -6.14 -4.27 1.85
C GLN A 27 -7.55 -3.70 1.67
N ARG A 28 -8.38 -3.74 2.72
CA ARG A 28 -9.72 -3.13 2.67
C ARG A 28 -9.65 -1.62 2.45
N CYS A 29 -8.76 -0.91 3.15
CA CYS A 29 -8.58 0.52 2.95
C CYS A 29 -8.20 0.84 1.49
N SER A 30 -7.25 0.10 0.92
CA SER A 30 -6.79 0.31 -0.45
C SER A 30 -7.90 0.03 -1.48
N ARG A 31 -8.53 -1.14 -1.39
CA ARG A 31 -9.49 -1.65 -2.39
C ARG A 31 -10.86 -0.99 -2.27
N VAL A 32 -11.39 -0.91 -1.05
CA VAL A 32 -12.78 -0.50 -0.81
C VAL A 32 -12.88 0.99 -0.54
N ASN A 33 -12.06 1.52 0.38
CA ASN A 33 -12.23 2.91 0.80
C ASN A 33 -11.65 3.90 -0.23
N TYR A 34 -10.46 3.62 -0.74
CA TYR A 34 -9.75 4.53 -1.64
C TYR A 34 -9.82 4.15 -3.12
N LYS A 35 -10.53 3.08 -3.48
CA LYS A 35 -10.70 2.62 -4.87
C LYS A 35 -9.37 2.58 -5.64
N HIS A 36 -8.30 2.09 -5.00
CA HIS A 36 -6.94 2.04 -5.54
C HIS A 36 -6.25 3.40 -5.85
N SER A 37 -6.79 4.53 -5.38
CA SER A 37 -6.07 5.81 -5.41
C SER A 37 -4.86 5.77 -4.50
N THR A 38 -3.68 5.96 -5.09
CA THR A 38 -2.37 5.94 -4.38
C THR A 38 -2.26 7.15 -3.50
N ARG A 39 -2.68 8.28 -4.07
CA ARG A 39 -2.57 9.58 -3.43
C ARG A 39 -3.42 9.61 -2.17
N HIS A 40 -4.69 9.19 -2.27
CA HIS A 40 -5.60 9.21 -1.13
C HIS A 40 -5.15 8.24 -0.05
N MET A 41 -4.70 7.04 -0.44
CA MET A 41 -4.14 6.08 0.50
C MET A 41 -2.93 6.67 1.23
N MET A 42 -1.95 7.24 0.52
CA MET A 42 -0.75 7.81 1.13
C MET A 42 -1.08 8.98 2.08
N ILE A 43 -1.97 9.90 1.68
CA ILE A 43 -2.41 11.02 2.53
C ILE A 43 -3.12 10.49 3.78
N GLY A 44 -4.05 9.55 3.60
CA GLY A 44 -4.83 8.97 4.70
C GLY A 44 -3.94 8.26 5.70
N LEU A 45 -3.02 7.42 5.22
CA LEU A 45 -2.05 6.72 6.07
C LEU A 45 -1.17 7.71 6.81
N CYS A 46 -0.63 8.70 6.11
CA CYS A 46 0.24 9.70 6.69
C CYS A 46 -0.43 10.48 7.83
N LEU A 47 -1.61 11.03 7.58
CA LEU A 47 -2.33 11.85 8.56
C LEU A 47 -2.83 11.02 9.74
N MET A 48 -3.46 9.87 9.46
CA MET A 48 -3.98 9.01 10.53
C MET A 48 -2.85 8.53 11.43
N THR A 49 -1.73 8.10 10.86
CA THR A 49 -0.56 7.64 11.61
C THR A 49 -0.01 8.73 12.51
N ALA A 50 0.19 9.93 11.98
CA ALA A 50 0.75 11.04 12.74
C ALA A 50 -0.13 11.43 13.92
N VAL A 51 -1.44 11.60 13.68
CA VAL A 51 -2.41 11.95 14.72
C VAL A 51 -2.52 10.83 15.76
N GLN A 52 -2.66 9.59 15.30
CA GLN A 52 -2.79 8.44 16.18
C GLN A 52 -1.55 8.25 17.06
N MET A 53 -0.35 8.31 16.47
CA MET A 53 0.89 8.13 17.21
C MET A 53 1.18 9.31 18.13
N PHE A 54 0.86 10.54 17.72
CA PHE A 54 0.95 11.69 18.62
C PHE A 54 0.06 11.51 19.86
N ILE A 55 -1.19 11.08 19.68
CA ILE A 55 -2.13 10.88 20.79
C ILE A 55 -1.71 9.69 21.66
N ILE A 56 -1.50 8.51 21.07
CA ILE A 56 -1.20 7.29 21.82
C ILE A 56 0.17 7.40 22.50
N MET A 57 1.21 7.73 21.76
CA MET A 57 2.55 7.88 22.36
C MET A 57 2.60 9.09 23.29
N GLY A 58 1.82 10.14 23.06
CA GLY A 58 1.69 11.26 24.00
C GLY A 58 1.07 10.86 25.33
N ILE A 59 -0.03 10.10 25.31
CA ILE A 59 -0.65 9.54 26.52
C ILE A 59 0.32 8.59 27.22
N LEU A 60 0.99 7.71 26.48
CA LEU A 60 1.96 6.78 27.05
C LEU A 60 3.19 7.50 27.62
N GLN A 61 3.68 8.56 26.98
CA GLN A 61 4.78 9.40 27.46
C GLN A 61 4.46 10.06 28.81
N LEU A 62 3.18 10.44 29.01
CA LEU A 62 2.69 11.09 30.22
C LEU A 62 2.28 10.11 31.33
N SER A 63 1.77 8.93 30.97
CA SER A 63 1.23 7.95 31.92
C SER A 63 2.24 6.90 32.37
N LEU A 64 3.22 6.55 31.54
CA LEU A 64 4.25 5.58 31.89
C LEU A 64 5.42 6.25 32.63
N PRO A 65 6.07 5.53 33.57
CA PRO A 65 7.23 6.04 34.25
C PRO A 65 8.41 6.23 33.30
N THR A 66 9.29 7.18 33.64
CA THR A 66 10.54 7.45 32.90
C THR A 66 11.48 6.25 32.85
N SER A 67 11.31 5.27 33.73
CA SER A 67 12.02 3.99 33.67
C SER A 67 11.70 3.16 32.42
N ILE A 68 10.60 3.46 31.73
CA ILE A 68 10.21 2.82 30.46
C ILE A 68 10.43 3.80 29.30
N THR A 69 9.81 4.98 29.37
CA THR A 69 9.81 5.94 28.26
C THR A 69 11.12 6.70 28.10
N GLY A 70 11.95 6.76 29.14
CA GLY A 70 13.25 7.43 29.14
C GLY A 70 14.44 6.48 29.21
N ALA A 71 14.23 5.18 29.43
CA ALA A 71 15.35 4.25 29.52
C ALA A 71 16.07 4.13 28.17
N ILE A 72 17.39 4.14 28.23
CA ILE A 72 18.29 3.94 27.10
C ILE A 72 19.06 2.65 27.38
N TYR A 73 19.13 1.79 26.37
CA TYR A 73 19.83 0.52 26.42
C TYR A 73 20.92 0.53 25.37
N ILE A 74 22.16 0.27 25.78
CA ILE A 74 23.28 0.11 24.85
C ILE A 74 23.85 -1.27 25.13
N ASN A 75 23.98 -2.11 24.09
CA ASN A 75 24.41 -3.51 24.24
C ASN A 75 23.57 -4.31 25.25
N ASN A 76 22.25 -4.12 25.24
CA ASN A 76 21.25 -4.73 26.14
C ASN A 76 21.44 -4.38 27.63
N ALA A 77 22.31 -3.42 27.94
CA ALA A 77 22.50 -2.90 29.28
C ALA A 77 21.87 -1.51 29.38
N LYS A 78 21.07 -1.29 30.43
CA LYS A 78 20.54 0.03 30.73
C LYS A 78 21.70 0.96 31.12
N VAL A 79 21.79 2.10 30.45
CA VAL A 79 22.83 3.11 30.69
C VAL A 79 22.27 4.35 31.38
N ASP A 80 23.08 4.99 32.22
CA ASP A 80 22.71 6.21 32.94
C ASP A 80 22.70 7.44 32.02
N CYS A 81 21.78 8.37 32.26
CA CYS A 81 21.73 9.63 31.52
C CYS A 81 22.66 10.68 32.15
N TYR A 82 23.27 11.51 31.30
CA TYR A 82 24.21 12.55 31.67
C TYR A 82 23.71 13.90 31.20
N LYS A 83 23.87 14.94 32.02
CA LYS A 83 23.39 16.29 31.69
C LYS A 83 24.07 16.83 30.45
N GLU A 84 25.38 16.69 30.37
CA GLU A 84 26.25 17.23 29.33
C GLU A 84 25.94 16.58 27.97
N LEU A 85 25.68 15.27 27.96
CA LEU A 85 25.37 14.52 26.76
C LEU A 85 23.89 14.65 26.35
N ASP A 86 22.95 14.32 27.25
CA ASP A 86 21.52 14.19 26.93
C ASP A 86 20.76 15.52 26.94
N ILE A 87 21.26 16.55 27.63
CA ILE A 87 20.64 17.89 27.67
C ILE A 87 21.38 18.89 26.83
N GLU A 88 22.71 18.95 26.97
CA GLU A 88 23.52 19.94 26.28
C GLU A 88 24.00 19.48 24.90
N GLY A 89 23.86 18.18 24.57
CA GLY A 89 24.27 17.64 23.27
C GLY A 89 25.79 17.59 23.07
N LYS A 90 26.57 17.62 24.15
CA LYS A 90 28.04 17.55 24.06
C LYS A 90 28.46 16.11 23.78
N ILE A 91 29.04 15.87 22.62
CA ILE A 91 29.59 14.57 22.23
C ILE A 91 30.90 14.36 22.99
N MET A 92 30.85 13.59 24.09
CA MET A 92 32.00 13.22 24.92
C MET A 92 31.78 11.87 25.59
N ASP A 93 32.87 11.15 25.89
CA ASP A 93 32.83 9.89 26.62
C ASP A 93 32.46 10.14 28.09
N CYS A 94 31.16 10.16 28.37
CA CYS A 94 30.63 10.39 29.71
C CYS A 94 30.73 9.14 30.57
N THR A 95 31.22 9.36 31.78
CA THR A 95 31.31 8.41 32.90
C THR A 95 30.79 9.10 34.17
N PRO A 96 30.47 8.36 35.23
CA PRO A 96 30.11 8.96 36.52
C PRO A 96 31.17 9.91 37.13
N LEU A 97 32.42 9.87 36.65
CA LEU A 97 33.53 10.67 37.18
C LEU A 97 33.66 12.03 36.51
N ASN A 98 33.27 12.16 35.24
CA ASN A 98 33.44 13.37 34.43
C ASN A 98 32.12 14.05 34.02
N CYS A 99 30.99 13.36 34.13
CA CYS A 99 29.68 13.89 33.76
C CYS A 99 28.67 13.78 34.92
N THR A 100 27.69 14.68 34.91
CA THR A 100 26.67 14.75 35.95
C THR A 100 25.54 13.76 35.65
N ILE A 101 25.42 12.70 36.47
CA ILE A 101 24.31 11.74 36.34
C ILE A 101 22.99 12.45 36.65
N ILE A 102 22.03 12.27 35.76
CA ILE A 102 20.67 12.80 35.89
C ILE A 102 19.64 11.70 35.57
N PRO A 103 18.40 11.81 36.09
CA PRO A 103 17.35 10.91 35.66
C PRO A 103 17.04 11.10 34.17
N CYS A 104 16.95 10.00 33.43
CA CYS A 104 16.59 10.01 32.03
C CYS A 104 15.18 10.61 31.83
N LYS A 105 15.08 11.58 30.92
CA LYS A 105 13.79 12.24 30.62
C LYS A 105 12.96 11.36 29.71
N SER A 106 11.63 11.39 29.92
CA SER A 106 10.65 10.68 29.09
C SER A 106 10.79 11.13 27.63
N GLN A 107 11.05 10.19 26.72
CA GLN A 107 11.07 10.45 25.28
C GLN A 107 9.67 10.18 24.70
N GLY A 108 9.30 10.87 23.62
CA GLY A 108 7.99 10.74 22.97
C GLY A 108 7.64 11.97 22.13
N PRO A 109 6.37 12.14 21.70
CA PRO A 109 5.97 13.22 20.79
C PRO A 109 6.35 14.63 21.26
N PHE A 110 6.30 14.88 22.58
CA PHE A 110 6.62 16.18 23.15
C PHE A 110 8.13 16.45 23.25
N SER A 111 8.99 15.43 23.16
CA SER A 111 10.45 15.58 23.21
C SER A 111 11.12 15.55 21.84
N ILE A 112 10.35 15.30 20.76
CA ILE A 112 10.87 15.19 19.38
C ILE A 112 11.65 16.44 18.98
N PHE A 113 11.08 17.63 19.21
CA PHE A 113 11.70 18.89 18.79
C PHE A 113 13.06 19.12 19.44
N ARG A 114 13.20 18.72 20.71
CA ARG A 114 14.50 18.78 21.39
C ARG A 114 15.48 17.79 20.80
N SER A 115 15.04 16.57 20.50
CA SER A 115 15.90 15.53 19.91
C SER A 115 16.41 15.98 18.53
N ILE A 116 15.55 16.57 17.70
CA ILE A 116 15.96 17.17 16.41
C ILE A 116 16.89 18.36 16.60
N SER A 117 16.61 19.23 17.57
CA SER A 117 17.46 20.39 17.83
C SER A 117 18.87 20.00 18.26
N LEU A 118 19.01 18.90 19.00
CA LEU A 118 20.31 18.35 19.39
C LEU A 118 20.97 17.62 18.21
N HIS A 119 20.18 16.88 17.43
CA HIS A 119 20.66 15.97 16.41
C HIS A 119 19.85 16.11 15.10
N PRO A 120 20.10 17.16 14.30
CA PRO A 120 19.35 17.42 13.07
C PRO A 120 19.46 16.30 12.04
N PHE A 121 20.50 15.46 12.13
CA PHE A 121 20.67 14.29 11.29
C PHE A 121 19.52 13.29 11.41
N LEU A 122 18.77 13.27 12.53
CA LEU A 122 17.54 12.48 12.71
C LEU A 122 16.51 12.72 11.60
N LEU A 123 16.50 13.90 10.97
CA LEU A 123 15.59 14.21 9.87
C LEU A 123 15.85 13.37 8.61
N THR A 124 17.04 12.77 8.46
CA THR A 124 17.33 11.86 7.33
C THR A 124 16.49 10.60 7.36
N ASN A 125 15.99 10.19 8.53
CA ASN A 125 15.00 9.12 8.66
C ASN A 125 13.72 9.43 7.86
N GLY A 126 13.36 10.72 7.76
CA GLY A 126 12.25 11.18 6.92
C GLY A 126 12.39 10.81 5.44
N LEU A 127 13.62 10.79 4.92
CA LEU A 127 13.87 10.36 3.54
C LEU A 127 13.60 8.86 3.36
N MET A 128 14.01 8.04 4.34
CA MET A 128 13.74 6.60 4.33
C MET A 128 12.25 6.31 4.41
N ASN A 129 11.51 7.08 5.22
CA ASN A 129 10.05 7.03 5.24
C ASN A 129 9.42 7.35 3.91
N ILE A 130 9.87 8.39 3.20
CA ILE A 130 9.34 8.71 1.87
C ILE A 130 9.51 7.49 0.95
N ILE A 131 10.69 6.87 0.93
CA ILE A 131 10.95 5.68 0.11
C ILE A 131 10.07 4.51 0.54
N TYR A 132 10.00 4.24 1.84
CA TYR A 132 9.21 3.15 2.42
C TYR A 132 7.73 3.27 2.06
N TYR A 133 7.09 4.41 2.37
CA TYR A 133 5.66 4.58 2.16
C TYR A 133 5.29 4.63 0.67
N ASN A 134 6.13 5.20 -0.19
CA ASN A 134 5.91 5.12 -1.63
C ASN A 134 6.01 3.67 -2.12
N GLY A 135 7.10 2.97 -1.76
CA GLY A 135 7.31 1.57 -2.12
C GLY A 135 6.15 0.68 -1.65
N GLU A 136 5.67 0.92 -0.43
CA GLU A 136 4.54 0.21 0.16
C GLU A 136 3.26 0.43 -0.66
N VAL A 137 2.87 1.67 -0.93
CA VAL A 137 1.64 1.97 -1.68
C VAL A 137 1.73 1.50 -3.14
N PHE A 138 2.90 1.59 -3.78
CA PHE A 138 3.09 1.03 -5.13
C PHE A 138 2.90 -0.47 -5.16
N LEU A 139 3.48 -1.19 -4.20
CA LEU A 139 3.36 -2.64 -4.15
C LEU A 139 1.92 -3.05 -3.85
N TYR A 140 1.19 -2.37 -2.96
CA TYR A 140 -0.23 -2.68 -2.68
C TYR A 140 -1.18 -2.62 -3.88
N LYS A 141 -0.79 -1.95 -4.98
CA LYS A 141 -1.56 -1.99 -6.24
C LYS A 141 -1.52 -3.34 -6.92
N GLU A 142 -0.42 -4.06 -6.77
CA GLU A 142 -0.28 -5.36 -7.39
C GLU A 142 -1.09 -6.40 -6.60
N PRO A 143 -1.70 -7.39 -7.27
CA PRO A 143 -2.46 -8.44 -6.59
C PRO A 143 -1.59 -9.23 -5.58
N LEU A 144 -0.28 -9.29 -5.83
CA LEU A 144 0.73 -9.89 -4.95
C LEU A 144 1.48 -8.82 -4.14
N GLY A 145 0.91 -7.64 -3.94
CA GLY A 145 1.56 -6.51 -3.29
C GLY A 145 2.08 -6.82 -1.90
N LEU A 146 1.20 -7.33 -1.03
CA LEU A 146 1.53 -7.70 0.35
C LEU A 146 2.71 -8.67 0.42
N LEU A 147 2.81 -9.53 -0.58
CA LEU A 147 3.79 -10.58 -0.69
C LEU A 147 5.16 -10.04 -1.09
N PHE A 148 5.17 -9.09 -2.04
CA PHE A 148 6.36 -8.33 -2.37
C PHE A 148 6.87 -7.51 -1.17
N LEU A 149 6.00 -6.99 -0.30
CA LEU A 149 6.43 -6.34 0.95
C LEU A 149 7.23 -7.29 1.85
N VAL A 150 6.77 -8.55 1.98
CA VAL A 150 7.46 -9.56 2.78
C VAL A 150 8.78 -9.96 2.16
N ILE A 151 8.82 -10.19 0.84
CA ILE A 151 10.08 -10.51 0.13
C ILE A 151 11.07 -9.36 0.27
N SER A 152 10.60 -8.11 0.17
CA SER A 152 11.42 -6.92 0.36
C SER A 152 12.03 -6.86 1.76
N ALA A 153 11.22 -7.08 2.81
CA ALA A 153 11.68 -7.19 4.19
C ALA A 153 12.61 -8.39 4.44
N LEU A 154 12.45 -9.49 3.71
CA LEU A 154 13.38 -10.61 3.82
C LEU A 154 14.70 -10.28 3.11
N SER A 155 14.63 -9.57 1.99
CA SER A 155 15.80 -9.17 1.19
C SER A 155 16.63 -8.10 1.90
N SER A 156 16.02 -7.25 2.73
CA SER A 156 16.74 -6.25 3.53
C SER A 156 17.70 -6.90 4.55
N THR A 157 17.47 -8.15 4.95
CA THR A 157 18.40 -8.89 5.84
C THR A 157 19.79 -9.10 5.24
N PHE A 158 19.93 -9.09 3.90
CA PHE A 158 21.24 -9.13 3.24
C PHE A 158 21.99 -7.80 3.30
N LEU A 159 21.27 -6.70 3.48
CA LEU A 159 21.83 -5.36 3.53
C LEU A 159 22.22 -4.96 4.95
N ILE A 160 21.62 -5.58 5.97
CA ILE A 160 21.89 -5.31 7.39
C ILE A 160 23.38 -5.50 7.74
N ASN A 161 24.01 -6.63 7.38
CA ASN A 161 25.42 -6.85 7.73
C ASN A 161 26.39 -5.87 7.04
N PRO A 162 26.29 -5.62 5.72
CA PRO A 162 27.07 -4.57 5.07
C PRO A 162 26.86 -3.18 5.67
N LEU A 163 25.61 -2.85 6.06
CA LEU A 163 25.30 -1.56 6.68
C LEU A 163 25.89 -1.44 8.08
N ASN A 164 25.81 -2.48 8.92
CA ASN A 164 26.46 -2.53 10.24
C ASN A 164 27.96 -2.18 10.12
N ILE A 165 28.65 -2.75 9.11
CA ILE A 165 30.06 -2.43 8.83
C ILE A 165 30.26 -0.96 8.47
N ILE A 166 29.36 -0.37 7.68
CA ILE A 166 29.42 1.04 7.27
C ILE A 166 29.16 1.96 8.47
N PHE A 167 28.22 1.62 9.35
CA PHE A 167 27.91 2.39 10.55
C PHE A 167 28.89 2.15 11.71
N GLY A 168 29.80 1.18 11.58
CA GLY A 168 30.78 0.84 12.61
C GLY A 168 30.17 0.07 13.79
N GLU A 169 28.97 -0.49 13.61
CA GLU A 169 28.30 -1.30 14.62
C GLU A 169 28.89 -2.72 14.66
N PRO A 170 28.93 -3.37 15.84
CA PRO A 170 29.48 -4.71 15.97
C PRO A 170 28.71 -5.69 15.07
N ILE A 171 29.44 -6.42 14.23
CA ILE A 171 28.85 -7.36 13.27
C ILE A 171 28.13 -8.46 14.06
N ASN A 172 26.82 -8.60 13.82
CA ASN A 172 26.03 -9.70 14.36
C ASN A 172 26.52 -11.06 13.85
N GLN A 173 26.16 -12.14 14.54
CA GLN A 173 26.57 -13.49 14.13
C GLN A 173 26.20 -13.75 12.66
N PRO A 174 27.15 -14.18 11.80
CA PRO A 174 26.86 -14.37 10.39
C PRO A 174 25.78 -15.44 10.21
N ILE A 175 24.73 -15.10 9.45
CA ILE A 175 23.62 -16.01 9.17
C ILE A 175 24.11 -17.10 8.19
N PRO A 176 23.99 -18.39 8.52
CA PRO A 176 24.34 -19.48 7.60
C PRO A 176 23.60 -19.39 6.26
N PHE A 177 24.31 -19.59 5.15
CA PHE A 177 23.74 -19.54 3.79
C PHE A 177 22.50 -20.43 3.60
N LEU A 178 22.45 -21.58 4.28
CA LEU A 178 21.31 -22.50 4.24
C LEU A 178 20.01 -21.86 4.70
N ILE A 179 20.06 -20.93 5.68
CA ILE A 179 18.89 -20.23 6.20
C ILE A 179 18.30 -19.30 5.14
N TYR A 180 19.16 -18.64 4.37
CA TYR A 180 18.75 -17.85 3.20
C TYR A 180 18.19 -18.74 2.10
N LEU A 181 18.85 -19.84 1.76
CA LEU A 181 18.40 -20.76 0.72
C LEU A 181 17.00 -21.32 1.03
N PHE A 182 16.80 -21.86 2.23
CA PHE A 182 15.52 -22.43 2.65
C PHE A 182 14.47 -21.36 2.99
N GLY A 183 14.88 -20.28 3.64
CA GLY A 183 14.00 -19.19 4.04
C GLY A 183 13.47 -18.41 2.86
N ILE A 184 14.36 -17.90 1.99
CA ILE A 184 13.96 -17.14 0.79
C ILE A 184 13.38 -18.05 -0.27
N GLY A 185 14.01 -19.20 -0.54
CA GLY A 185 13.48 -20.17 -1.48
C GLY A 185 12.09 -20.67 -1.07
N GLY A 186 11.90 -20.98 0.21
CA GLY A 186 10.61 -21.34 0.78
C GLY A 186 9.60 -20.20 0.73
N SER A 187 10.04 -18.97 0.97
CA SER A 187 9.18 -17.77 0.83
C SER A 187 8.71 -17.61 -0.60
N ILE A 188 9.63 -17.60 -1.58
CA ILE A 188 9.32 -17.50 -3.01
C ILE A 188 8.39 -18.64 -3.46
N LEU A 189 8.61 -19.87 -3.01
CA LEU A 189 7.69 -20.98 -3.32
C LEU A 189 6.30 -20.76 -2.74
N SER A 190 6.21 -20.23 -1.52
CA SER A 190 4.93 -19.86 -0.90
C SER A 190 4.22 -18.71 -1.62
N VAL A 191 4.97 -17.96 -2.42
CA VAL A 191 4.51 -16.78 -3.14
C VAL A 191 3.96 -17.12 -4.53
N ILE A 192 4.50 -18.15 -5.18
CA ILE A 192 4.16 -18.47 -6.56
C ILE A 192 2.69 -18.90 -6.65
N GLU A 193 1.92 -18.13 -7.43
CA GLU A 193 0.52 -18.44 -7.73
C GLU A 193 0.33 -18.66 -9.23
N PHE A 194 -0.17 -19.83 -9.58
CA PHE A 194 -0.62 -20.13 -10.92
C PHE A 194 -2.08 -19.70 -11.08
N THR A 195 -2.34 -18.94 -12.13
CA THR A 195 -3.72 -18.67 -12.56
C THR A 195 -4.22 -19.89 -13.32
N PRO A 196 -5.31 -20.54 -12.90
CA PRO A 196 -5.89 -21.62 -13.68
C PRO A 196 -6.24 -21.06 -15.07
N LYS A 197 -5.72 -21.69 -16.13
CA LYS A 197 -6.14 -21.34 -17.49
C LYS A 197 -7.65 -21.54 -17.56
N LYS A 198 -8.40 -20.53 -18.02
CA LYS A 198 -9.82 -20.70 -18.39
C LYS A 198 -9.87 -21.91 -19.32
N LYS A 199 -10.69 -22.92 -18.98
CA LYS A 199 -10.82 -24.11 -19.83
C LYS A 199 -11.26 -23.60 -21.20
N LYS A 200 -10.58 -24.01 -22.28
CA LYS A 200 -10.93 -23.58 -23.65
C LYS A 200 -12.42 -23.72 -23.96
N ILE A 201 -13.07 -24.74 -23.38
CA ILE A 201 -14.50 -25.01 -23.51
C ILE A 201 -15.35 -23.80 -23.10
N GLU A 202 -15.03 -23.10 -21.99
CA GLU A 202 -15.81 -21.91 -21.55
C GLU A 202 -15.66 -20.74 -22.53
N ILE A 203 -14.48 -20.59 -23.15
CA ILE A 203 -14.22 -19.55 -24.14
C ILE A 203 -14.95 -19.87 -25.45
N GLU A 204 -14.90 -21.13 -25.89
CA GLU A 204 -15.62 -21.60 -27.08
C GLU A 204 -17.14 -21.43 -26.90
N GLU A 205 -17.68 -21.74 -25.71
CA GLU A 205 -19.10 -21.52 -25.39
C GLU A 205 -19.47 -20.03 -25.32
N GLU A 206 -18.64 -19.15 -24.73
CA GLU A 206 -18.88 -17.71 -24.73
C GLU A 206 -18.81 -17.12 -26.15
N GLU A 207 -17.85 -17.55 -26.96
CA GLU A 207 -17.74 -17.13 -28.36
C GLU A 207 -18.93 -17.64 -29.19
N GLU A 208 -19.37 -18.87 -28.97
CA GLU A 208 -20.55 -19.43 -29.65
C GLU A 208 -21.83 -18.70 -29.25
N LYS A 209 -22.02 -18.39 -27.95
CA LYS A 209 -23.13 -17.56 -27.47
C LYS A 209 -23.11 -16.15 -28.08
N LYS A 210 -21.95 -15.50 -28.15
CA LYS A 210 -21.82 -14.18 -28.79
C LYS A 210 -22.17 -14.25 -30.28
N LYS A 211 -21.68 -15.25 -31.02
CA LYS A 211 -22.04 -15.47 -32.43
C LYS A 211 -23.53 -15.71 -32.62
N LEU A 212 -24.18 -16.44 -31.71
CA LEU A 212 -25.62 -16.67 -31.76
C LEU A 212 -26.41 -15.38 -31.49
N LEU A 213 -25.99 -14.55 -30.54
CA LEU A 213 -26.62 -13.25 -30.25
C LEU A 213 -26.48 -12.26 -31.41
N ASP A 214 -25.28 -12.17 -32.01
CA ASP A 214 -25.03 -11.27 -33.15
C ASP A 214 -25.84 -11.68 -34.38
N ASN A 215 -25.94 -12.99 -34.66
CA ASN A 215 -26.79 -13.50 -35.74
C ASN A 215 -28.28 -13.19 -35.50
N ASN A 216 -28.75 -13.22 -34.25
CA ASN A 216 -30.15 -12.94 -33.96
C ASN A 216 -30.47 -11.44 -34.12
N ASN A 217 -29.56 -10.54 -33.71
CA ASN A 217 -29.72 -9.10 -33.90
C ASN A 217 -29.73 -8.68 -35.38
N ASN A 218 -28.90 -9.32 -36.21
CA ASN A 218 -28.89 -9.09 -37.66
C ASN A 218 -30.21 -9.51 -38.32
N ASN A 219 -30.89 -10.54 -37.80
CA ASN A 219 -32.19 -10.96 -38.31
C ASN A 219 -33.33 -10.01 -37.91
N ILE A 220 -33.27 -9.39 -36.73
CA ILE A 220 -34.30 -8.43 -36.28
C ILE A 220 -34.27 -7.15 -37.12
N ASN A 221 -33.07 -6.64 -37.43
CA ASN A 221 -32.93 -5.40 -38.20
C ASN A 221 -33.37 -5.52 -39.67
N ASN A 222 -33.35 -6.72 -40.25
CA ASN A 222 -33.82 -6.94 -41.61
C ASN A 222 -35.35 -7.14 -41.71
N GLY A 223 -36.06 -7.30 -40.58
CA GLY A 223 -37.48 -7.65 -40.55
C GLY A 223 -38.46 -6.49 -40.29
N LEU A 224 -38.02 -5.34 -39.78
CA LEU A 224 -38.90 -4.21 -39.44
C LEU A 224 -39.02 -3.17 -40.57
N GLY A 225 -39.41 -3.66 -41.74
CA GLY A 225 -40.02 -2.85 -42.80
C GLY A 225 -41.53 -3.02 -42.78
N GLY A 226 -42.22 -2.28 -41.90
CA GLY A 226 -43.66 -2.06 -42.00
C GLY A 226 -44.55 -2.90 -41.07
N ALA A 227 -44.97 -2.30 -39.97
CA ALA A 227 -46.37 -2.25 -39.50
C ALA A 227 -46.39 -1.85 -38.01
N ASP A 228 -47.08 -0.75 -37.72
CA ASP A 228 -47.42 -0.28 -36.39
C ASP A 228 -47.89 -1.44 -35.49
N LYS A 229 -47.06 -1.86 -34.53
CA LYS A 229 -47.52 -2.72 -33.42
C LYS A 229 -46.94 -2.29 -32.10
N GLN A 230 -47.88 -2.18 -31.17
CA GLN A 230 -47.81 -1.61 -29.84
C GLN A 230 -46.70 -2.21 -28.98
N PRO A 231 -46.15 -1.41 -28.04
CA PRO A 231 -45.12 -1.85 -27.10
C PRO A 231 -45.66 -2.98 -26.23
N LEU A 232 -45.07 -4.16 -26.39
CA LEU A 232 -45.33 -5.31 -25.55
C LEU A 232 -44.60 -5.10 -24.22
N LEU A 233 -45.37 -4.73 -23.20
CA LEU A 233 -44.94 -4.66 -21.79
C LEU A 233 -44.44 -6.06 -21.36
N LEU A 234 -43.13 -6.25 -21.39
CA LEU A 234 -42.46 -7.38 -20.76
C LEU A 234 -42.44 -7.15 -19.25
N ASN A 235 -43.44 -7.73 -18.58
CA ASN A 235 -43.40 -8.04 -17.16
C ASN A 235 -42.33 -9.11 -16.92
N ASN A 236 -41.13 -8.69 -16.54
CA ASN A 236 -40.16 -9.56 -15.91
C ASN A 236 -39.99 -9.10 -14.46
N ASP A 237 -40.96 -9.51 -13.63
CA ASP A 237 -40.69 -9.79 -12.23
C ASP A 237 -39.68 -10.96 -12.15
N ASP A 238 -38.82 -10.91 -11.14
CA ASP A 238 -37.95 -12.00 -10.71
C ASP A 238 -36.79 -12.40 -11.66
N LYS A 239 -35.62 -11.79 -11.44
CA LYS A 239 -34.49 -12.42 -10.69
C LYS A 239 -33.14 -11.90 -11.15
N ASP A 240 -32.31 -11.70 -10.12
CA ASP A 240 -30.86 -11.72 -10.15
C ASP A 240 -30.22 -10.73 -11.12
N ILE A 241 -29.99 -9.52 -10.57
CA ILE A 241 -29.03 -8.55 -11.09
C ILE A 241 -27.68 -9.26 -11.23
N GLU A 242 -27.45 -9.75 -12.44
CA GLU A 242 -26.17 -10.21 -12.95
C GLU A 242 -25.24 -9.01 -12.87
N PHE A 243 -24.33 -9.02 -11.90
CA PHE A 243 -23.26 -8.04 -11.78
C PHE A 243 -22.51 -8.03 -13.11
N LEU A 244 -22.72 -6.99 -13.90
CA LEU A 244 -21.94 -6.69 -15.08
C LEU A 244 -20.47 -6.67 -14.67
N ASP A 245 -19.73 -7.67 -15.15
CA ASP A 245 -18.27 -7.69 -15.12
C ASP A 245 -17.78 -6.44 -15.88
N GLU A 246 -17.45 -5.38 -15.14
CA GLU A 246 -16.57 -4.31 -15.60
C GLU A 246 -15.18 -4.93 -15.84
N SER A 247 -15.02 -5.59 -16.98
CA SER A 247 -13.73 -5.98 -17.50
C SER A 247 -12.93 -4.71 -17.77
N TYR A 248 -12.01 -4.39 -16.86
CA TYR A 248 -11.03 -3.33 -16.95
C TYR A 248 -10.27 -3.44 -18.28
N ASN A 249 -10.67 -2.60 -19.25
CA ASN A 249 -9.99 -2.48 -20.53
C ASN A 249 -9.03 -1.30 -20.40
N GLU A 250 -7.76 -1.57 -20.08
CA GLU A 250 -6.67 -0.60 -20.26
C GLU A 250 -6.43 -0.41 -21.76
N GLY A 251 -7.35 0.30 -22.41
CA GLY A 251 -7.19 0.78 -23.77
C GLY A 251 -6.19 1.92 -23.79
N ALA A 252 -5.05 1.68 -24.44
CA ALA A 252 -4.06 2.69 -24.77
C ALA A 252 -4.69 3.76 -25.69
N VAL A 253 -5.30 4.79 -25.11
CA VAL A 253 -5.75 5.97 -25.85
C VAL A 253 -4.53 6.83 -26.16
N SER A 254 -4.00 6.63 -27.36
CA SER A 254 -3.05 7.52 -28.02
C SER A 254 -3.68 8.90 -28.14
N SER A 255 -3.41 9.77 -27.17
CA SER A 255 -3.92 11.14 -27.08
C SER A 255 -3.18 12.04 -28.09
N ASN A 256 -3.68 12.08 -29.32
CA ASN A 256 -3.46 13.20 -30.23
C ASN A 256 -4.42 14.34 -29.83
N THR A 257 -4.16 15.01 -28.71
CA THR A 257 -4.90 16.21 -28.32
C THR A 257 -4.35 17.42 -29.04
N HIS A 258 -4.97 17.73 -30.18
CA HIS A 258 -4.81 18.99 -30.87
C HIS A 258 -5.40 20.11 -30.00
N PHE A 259 -4.51 20.93 -29.42
CA PHE A 259 -4.84 22.15 -28.68
C PHE A 259 -5.73 23.07 -29.52
N ARG A 260 -6.98 23.29 -29.11
CA ARG A 260 -7.79 24.41 -29.61
C ARG A 260 -8.20 25.30 -28.43
N ASN A 261 -7.41 26.37 -28.30
CA ASN A 261 -7.71 27.58 -27.53
C ASN A 261 -9.07 28.17 -27.93
N LYS A 262 -9.89 28.59 -26.94
CA LYS A 262 -10.22 30.01 -26.63
C LYS A 262 -11.55 30.15 -25.88
N GLN A 263 -11.48 30.95 -24.81
CA GLN A 263 -12.46 31.97 -24.37
C GLN A 263 -13.86 31.46 -23.98
N LYS A 264 -14.44 31.84 -22.84
CA LYS A 264 -14.57 33.22 -22.39
C LYS A 264 -14.99 33.20 -20.91
N VAL A 265 -14.16 33.80 -20.07
CA VAL A 265 -14.50 34.18 -18.69
C VAL A 265 -15.48 35.35 -18.78
N GLN A 266 -16.68 35.16 -18.26
CA GLN A 266 -17.59 36.26 -17.93
C GLN A 266 -17.80 36.26 -16.43
N SER A 267 -17.05 37.13 -15.79
CA SER A 267 -17.32 37.75 -14.50
C SER A 267 -18.67 38.44 -14.52
N ILE A 268 -19.55 38.10 -13.57
CA ILE A 268 -20.61 39.00 -13.11
C ILE A 268 -20.39 39.20 -11.62
N GLU A 269 -20.01 40.44 -11.33
CA GLU A 269 -19.90 41.06 -10.02
C GLU A 269 -21.29 41.35 -9.43
N ASN A 270 -21.32 41.34 -8.09
CA ASN A 270 -22.08 42.20 -7.19
C ASN A 270 -23.63 42.21 -7.27
N ILE A 271 -24.27 42.00 -6.12
CA ILE A 271 -25.00 43.05 -5.39
C ILE A 271 -25.44 42.52 -4.02
N ASP A 272 -25.17 43.36 -3.02
CA ASP A 272 -25.52 43.29 -1.61
C ASP A 272 -27.02 43.36 -1.32
N ASP A 273 -27.35 43.02 -0.06
CA ASP A 273 -28.40 43.56 0.78
C ASP A 273 -29.85 43.53 0.26
N SER A 274 -30.69 42.72 0.91
CA SER A 274 -31.55 43.26 1.98
C SER A 274 -32.58 42.25 2.46
N SER A 275 -32.69 42.23 3.79
CA SER A 275 -33.74 41.66 4.60
C SER A 275 -35.16 42.03 4.14
N SER A 276 -36.06 41.05 4.05
CA SER A 276 -37.41 41.16 4.65
C SER A 276 -38.18 39.83 4.58
N SER A 277 -38.68 39.45 5.75
CA SER A 277 -40.06 38.99 5.96
C SER A 277 -40.55 37.69 5.29
N GLN A 278 -40.60 36.66 6.15
CA GLN A 278 -41.83 35.95 6.49
C GLN A 278 -42.66 35.26 5.38
N SER A 279 -42.66 33.94 5.53
CA SER A 279 -43.86 33.12 5.66
C SER A 279 -44.42 32.45 4.41
N SER A 280 -44.36 31.12 4.51
CA SER A 280 -45.39 30.16 4.10
C SER A 280 -45.34 29.56 2.70
N ASN A 281 -45.23 28.23 2.76
CA ASN A 281 -45.79 27.21 1.90
C ASN A 281 -45.01 26.77 0.65
N ASN A 282 -44.25 25.71 0.88
CA ASN A 282 -44.44 24.41 0.23
C ASN A 282 -44.77 24.45 -1.26
N ASN A 283 -43.72 24.38 -2.09
CA ASN A 283 -43.75 23.68 -3.36
C ASN A 283 -42.31 23.44 -3.83
N ASN A 284 -41.74 22.29 -3.48
CA ASN A 284 -40.47 21.81 -4.04
C ASN A 284 -40.60 20.33 -4.39
N ASN A 285 -41.41 20.05 -5.42
CA ASN A 285 -41.22 18.92 -6.32
C ASN A 285 -40.66 19.53 -7.60
N ASN A 286 -39.37 19.33 -7.91
CA ASN A 286 -38.80 19.39 -9.29
C ASN A 286 -37.27 19.24 -9.39
N ASN A 287 -36.61 18.46 -8.50
CA ASN A 287 -35.15 18.24 -8.61
C ASN A 287 -34.70 16.88 -9.17
N ASN A 288 -35.61 16.04 -9.69
CA ASN A 288 -35.23 14.73 -10.24
C ASN A 288 -35.11 14.67 -11.78
N GLN A 289 -35.33 15.76 -12.52
CA GLN A 289 -35.25 15.72 -13.99
C GLN A 289 -33.87 16.01 -14.58
N ASN A 290 -32.94 16.62 -13.83
CA ASN A 290 -31.63 16.97 -14.40
C ASN A 290 -30.65 15.80 -14.45
N THR A 291 -30.80 14.79 -13.60
CA THR A 291 -29.88 13.65 -13.56
C THR A 291 -30.12 12.66 -14.72
N GLU A 292 -31.36 12.52 -15.19
CA GLU A 292 -31.68 11.62 -16.32
C GLU A 292 -31.23 12.17 -17.69
N ILE A 293 -31.06 13.49 -17.82
CA ILE A 293 -30.64 14.11 -19.09
C ILE A 293 -29.14 13.91 -19.30
N GLU A 294 -28.31 14.07 -18.27
CA GLU A 294 -26.86 13.81 -18.37
C GLU A 294 -26.55 12.34 -18.68
N GLU A 295 -27.31 11.40 -18.11
CA GLU A 295 -27.08 9.96 -18.34
C GLU A 295 -27.45 9.53 -19.78
N LYS A 296 -28.45 10.18 -20.38
CA LYS A 296 -28.85 9.94 -21.79
C LYS A 296 -27.88 10.54 -22.81
N GLU A 297 -27.27 11.69 -22.53
CA GLU A 297 -26.27 12.27 -23.46
C GLU A 297 -24.95 11.47 -23.47
N ILE A 298 -24.52 10.94 -22.31
CA ILE A 298 -23.30 10.13 -22.21
C ILE A 298 -23.45 8.80 -22.97
N SER A 299 -24.62 8.15 -22.86
CA SER A 299 -24.90 6.90 -23.56
C SER A 299 -24.99 7.08 -25.08
N HIS A 300 -25.51 8.21 -25.57
CA HIS A 300 -25.59 8.46 -27.01
C HIS A 300 -24.22 8.77 -27.64
N GLN A 301 -23.32 9.46 -26.92
CA GLN A 301 -21.94 9.68 -27.40
C GLN A 301 -21.10 8.41 -27.43
N GLN A 302 -21.31 7.47 -26.49
CA GLN A 302 -20.61 6.18 -26.51
C GLN A 302 -21.04 5.29 -27.69
N GLN A 303 -22.32 5.28 -28.05
CA GLN A 303 -22.80 4.51 -29.21
C GLN A 303 -22.27 5.05 -30.54
N GLN A 304 -22.18 6.37 -30.72
CA GLN A 304 -21.63 6.94 -31.95
C GLN A 304 -20.12 6.66 -32.11
N GLN A 305 -19.36 6.60 -31.01
CA GLN A 305 -17.94 6.23 -31.09
C GLN A 305 -17.72 4.74 -31.43
N GLN A 306 -18.60 3.83 -30.99
CA GLN A 306 -18.51 2.42 -31.39
C GLN A 306 -18.77 2.21 -32.88
N HIS A 307 -19.72 2.92 -33.48
CA HIS A 307 -20.06 2.73 -34.89
C HIS A 307 -18.91 3.12 -35.85
N VAL A 308 -18.12 4.15 -35.50
CA VAL A 308 -16.97 4.61 -36.30
C VAL A 308 -15.77 3.66 -36.19
N ILE A 309 -15.65 2.89 -35.10
CA ILE A 309 -14.58 1.90 -34.94
C ILE A 309 -14.85 0.67 -35.81
N ILE A 310 -16.11 0.26 -35.95
CA ILE A 310 -16.48 -0.94 -36.73
C ILE A 310 -16.23 -0.72 -38.22
N GLU A 311 -16.61 0.44 -38.79
CA GLU A 311 -16.39 0.71 -40.23
C GLU A 311 -14.91 0.73 -40.63
N ASN A 312 -14.03 1.22 -39.76
CA ASN A 312 -12.59 1.24 -40.05
C ASN A 312 -11.91 -0.13 -39.91
N SER A 313 -12.54 -1.07 -39.21
CA SER A 313 -11.98 -2.42 -39.02
C SER A 313 -12.22 -3.35 -40.21
N ILE A 314 -13.26 -3.09 -41.02
CA ILE A 314 -13.66 -3.97 -42.13
C ILE A 314 -12.75 -3.78 -43.36
N ASN A 315 -12.18 -2.59 -43.57
CA ASN A 315 -11.43 -2.30 -44.81
C ASN A 315 -9.96 -2.72 -44.83
N ASN A 316 -9.39 -3.27 -43.74
CA ASN A 316 -7.95 -3.57 -43.66
C ASN A 316 -7.58 -5.06 -43.45
N ASN A 317 -8.53 -6.00 -43.58
CA ASN A 317 -8.31 -7.39 -43.13
C ASN A 317 -7.93 -8.43 -44.21
N SER A 318 -7.58 -8.01 -45.43
CA SER A 318 -7.09 -8.94 -46.44
C SER A 318 -5.66 -8.55 -46.83
N GLU A 319 -4.71 -9.46 -46.59
CA GLU A 319 -3.29 -9.42 -47.00
C GLU A 319 -2.25 -8.88 -46.00
N THR A 320 -2.28 -9.31 -44.72
CA THR A 320 -1.03 -9.32 -43.90
C THR A 320 -1.04 -10.34 -42.74
N SER A 321 -1.44 -11.59 -42.99
CA SER A 321 -1.64 -12.58 -41.90
C SER A 321 -0.40 -13.36 -41.46
N VAL A 322 0.74 -13.30 -42.17
CA VAL A 322 1.91 -14.16 -41.83
C VAL A 322 2.98 -13.45 -41.01
N ASN A 323 3.13 -12.12 -41.14
CA ASN A 323 4.15 -11.35 -40.39
C ASN A 323 3.65 -10.72 -39.08
N SER A 324 2.37 -10.84 -38.74
CA SER A 324 1.80 -10.27 -37.52
C SER A 324 2.17 -11.06 -36.26
N ASN A 325 2.37 -12.38 -36.37
CA ASN A 325 2.60 -13.25 -35.21
C ASN A 325 3.95 -13.01 -34.52
N GLU A 326 5.03 -12.73 -35.26
CA GLU A 326 6.33 -12.45 -34.63
C GLU A 326 6.38 -11.07 -33.98
N LYS A 327 5.80 -10.05 -34.62
CA LYS A 327 5.71 -8.70 -34.03
C LYS A 327 4.87 -8.69 -32.76
N SER A 328 3.80 -9.49 -32.70
CA SER A 328 2.97 -9.62 -31.49
C SER A 328 3.77 -10.15 -30.29
N LYS A 329 4.55 -11.23 -30.47
CA LYS A 329 5.35 -11.82 -29.39
C LYS A 329 6.37 -10.85 -28.79
N GLY A 330 7.04 -10.04 -29.62
CA GLY A 330 8.00 -9.04 -29.14
C GLY A 330 7.35 -7.96 -28.25
N ILE A 331 6.15 -7.52 -28.61
CA ILE A 331 5.39 -6.51 -27.85
C ILE A 331 4.95 -7.09 -26.49
N GLU A 332 4.53 -8.35 -26.44
CA GLU A 332 4.14 -9.00 -25.18
C GLU A 332 5.32 -9.17 -24.21
N ILE A 333 6.47 -9.63 -24.70
CA ILE A 333 7.69 -9.76 -23.90
C ILE A 333 8.10 -8.39 -23.34
N GLY A 334 8.08 -7.34 -24.17
CA GLY A 334 8.38 -5.98 -23.74
C GLY A 334 7.46 -5.49 -22.60
N LYS A 335 6.15 -5.74 -22.71
CA LYS A 335 5.18 -5.39 -21.65
C LYS A 335 5.45 -6.15 -20.35
N ILE A 336 5.78 -7.43 -20.42
CA ILE A 336 6.11 -8.25 -19.24
C ILE A 336 7.37 -7.71 -18.55
N ILE A 337 8.41 -7.41 -19.32
CA ILE A 337 9.67 -6.86 -18.79
C ILE A 337 9.43 -5.50 -18.12
N ILE A 338 8.69 -4.59 -18.76
CA ILE A 338 8.36 -3.28 -18.19
C ILE A 338 7.59 -3.43 -16.88
N ARG A 339 6.61 -4.34 -16.83
CA ARG A 339 5.85 -4.62 -15.60
C ARG A 339 6.75 -5.20 -14.51
N ALA A 340 7.63 -6.14 -14.85
CA ALA A 340 8.58 -6.72 -13.90
C ALA A 340 9.51 -5.64 -13.31
N ILE A 341 10.04 -4.73 -14.14
CA ILE A 341 10.86 -3.59 -13.70
C ILE A 341 10.06 -2.66 -12.79
N LYS A 342 8.81 -2.35 -13.16
CA LYS A 342 7.91 -1.49 -12.36
C LYS A 342 7.65 -2.04 -10.95
N ILE A 343 7.66 -3.37 -10.78
CA ILE A 343 7.51 -4.02 -9.47
C ILE A 343 8.85 -4.15 -8.76
N PHE A 344 9.90 -4.50 -9.49
CA PHE A 344 11.23 -4.75 -8.96
C PHE A 344 11.87 -3.50 -8.36
N ILE A 345 11.69 -2.33 -8.98
CA ILE A 345 12.26 -1.07 -8.46
C ILE A 345 11.70 -0.73 -7.06
N PRO A 346 10.37 -0.64 -6.85
CA PRO A 346 9.80 -0.46 -5.51
C PRO A 346 10.22 -1.54 -4.51
N LEU A 347 10.31 -2.81 -4.94
CA LEU A 347 10.75 -3.92 -4.09
C LEU A 347 12.16 -3.68 -3.53
N VAL A 348 13.11 -3.32 -4.40
CA VAL A 348 14.51 -3.05 -4.03
C VAL A 348 14.61 -1.79 -3.17
N MET A 349 13.91 -0.72 -3.56
CA MET A 349 13.87 0.52 -2.78
C MET A 349 13.34 0.29 -1.36
N LEU A 350 12.28 -0.49 -1.23
CA LEU A 350 11.70 -0.85 0.06
C LEU A 350 12.65 -1.74 0.88
N ALA A 351 13.44 -2.61 0.24
CA ALA A 351 14.40 -3.46 0.93
C ALA A 351 15.53 -2.61 1.50
N ILE A 352 16.03 -1.65 0.73
CA ILE A 352 17.03 -0.67 1.18
C ILE A 352 16.46 0.19 2.31
N ALA A 353 15.24 0.72 2.15
CA ALA A 353 14.60 1.54 3.18
C ALA A 353 14.41 0.78 4.49
N ASN A 354 13.97 -0.48 4.44
CA ASN A 354 13.83 -1.32 5.63
C ASN A 354 15.17 -1.57 6.33
N ALA A 355 16.22 -1.87 5.57
CA ALA A 355 17.55 -2.11 6.13
C ALA A 355 18.10 -0.84 6.79
N LEU A 356 18.02 0.30 6.08
CA LEU A 356 18.46 1.59 6.62
C LEU A 356 17.63 2.04 7.82
N TRP A 357 16.32 1.82 7.82
CA TRP A 357 15.47 2.15 8.97
C TRP A 357 15.88 1.36 10.22
N MET A 358 16.13 0.06 10.09
CA MET A 358 16.60 -0.77 11.21
C MET A 358 17.96 -0.29 11.74
N GLU A 359 18.94 -0.14 10.85
CA GLU A 359 20.30 0.26 11.19
C GLU A 359 20.36 1.68 11.77
N THR A 360 19.65 2.61 11.15
CA THR A 360 19.59 3.98 11.67
C THR A 360 18.90 4.04 13.02
N SER A 361 17.87 3.23 13.28
CA SER A 361 17.23 3.20 14.60
C SER A 361 18.19 2.79 15.71
N LEU A 362 19.07 1.80 15.44
CA LEU A 362 20.10 1.37 16.38
C LEU A 362 21.18 2.43 16.53
N PHE A 363 21.69 2.95 15.42
CA PHE A 363 22.66 4.03 15.39
C PHE A 363 22.18 5.27 16.17
N TYR A 364 20.91 5.65 16.04
CA TYR A 364 20.32 6.76 16.80
C TYR A 364 20.11 6.46 18.28
N ASN A 365 19.84 5.21 18.62
CA ASN A 365 19.80 4.79 20.02
C ASN A 365 21.20 4.87 20.66
N ASP A 366 22.23 4.43 19.95
CA ASP A 366 23.58 4.30 20.51
C ASP A 366 24.35 5.63 20.49
N GLN A 367 24.34 6.34 19.37
CA GLN A 367 25.08 7.61 19.22
C GLN A 367 24.32 8.81 19.76
N PHE A 368 23.00 8.83 19.56
CA PHE A 368 22.16 10.00 19.83
C PHE A 368 21.20 9.78 21.01
N ARG A 369 21.35 8.65 21.70
CA ARG A 369 20.59 8.29 22.91
C ARG A 369 19.07 8.43 22.73
N THR A 370 18.61 8.27 21.50
CA THR A 370 17.20 8.34 21.14
C THR A 370 16.62 6.93 21.24
N ASN A 371 15.95 6.64 22.36
CA ASN A 371 15.42 5.30 22.59
C ASN A 371 14.31 4.96 21.59
N ALA A 372 13.90 3.70 21.53
CA ALA A 372 12.82 3.24 20.65
C ALA A 372 11.53 4.07 20.74
N PHE A 373 11.17 4.51 21.95
CA PHE A 373 9.96 5.29 22.17
C PHE A 373 10.07 6.68 21.51
N GLY A 374 11.21 7.35 21.71
CA GLY A 374 11.55 8.61 21.07
C GLY A 374 11.68 8.50 19.55
N TYR A 375 12.39 7.47 19.08
CA TYR A 375 12.61 7.22 17.65
C TYR A 375 11.30 6.94 16.93
N ASN A 376 10.47 6.03 17.43
CA ASN A 376 9.17 5.72 16.83
C ASN A 376 8.21 6.92 16.85
N SER A 377 8.30 7.77 17.88
CA SER A 377 7.54 9.02 17.92
C SER A 377 8.02 9.97 16.82
N LEU A 378 9.33 10.15 16.67
CA LEU A 378 9.92 10.97 15.60
C LEU A 378 9.49 10.46 14.22
N ASP A 379 9.65 9.17 14.00
CA ASP A 379 9.34 8.46 12.76
C ASP A 379 7.89 8.66 12.31
N GLN A 380 6.94 8.42 13.23
CA GLN A 380 5.53 8.36 12.89
C GLN A 380 4.82 9.73 13.03
N THR A 381 5.19 10.55 14.01
CA THR A 381 4.57 11.88 14.22
C THR A 381 5.03 12.88 13.17
N LEU A 382 6.30 12.82 12.73
CA LEU A 382 6.80 13.76 11.72
C LEU A 382 6.52 13.33 10.28
N LEU A 383 5.89 12.18 10.09
CA LEU A 383 5.58 11.64 8.77
C LEU A 383 4.93 12.65 7.80
N PRO A 384 3.96 13.50 8.21
CA PRO A 384 3.38 14.52 7.32
C PRO A 384 4.38 15.58 6.88
N PHE A 385 5.34 15.93 7.74
CA PHE A 385 6.38 16.90 7.42
C PHE A 385 7.38 16.36 6.38
N TYR A 386 7.43 15.05 6.16
CA TYR A 386 8.24 14.43 5.10
C TYR A 386 7.42 14.17 3.85
N LEU A 387 6.25 13.54 3.98
CA LEU A 387 5.44 13.12 2.83
C LEU A 387 4.73 14.28 2.13
N PHE A 388 4.31 15.34 2.85
CA PHE A 388 3.60 16.44 2.21
C PHE A 388 4.52 17.28 1.31
N PRO A 389 5.72 17.72 1.75
CA PRO A 389 6.66 18.37 0.84
C PRO A 389 7.02 17.50 -0.37
N PHE A 390 7.14 16.18 -0.17
CA PHE A 390 7.38 15.26 -1.28
C PHE A 390 6.20 15.20 -2.27
N MET A 391 4.95 15.14 -1.79
CA MET A 391 3.77 15.20 -2.66
C MET A 391 3.65 16.53 -3.39
N ILE A 392 3.98 17.64 -2.73
CA ILE A 392 4.05 18.97 -3.34
C ILE A 392 5.08 18.97 -4.47
N LEU A 393 6.26 18.39 -4.24
CA LEU A 393 7.31 18.26 -5.26
C LEU A 393 6.83 17.44 -6.46
N ILE A 394 6.15 16.31 -6.24
CA ILE A 394 5.54 15.50 -7.31
C ILE A 394 4.56 16.33 -8.13
N ASP A 395 3.71 17.13 -7.48
CA ASP A 395 2.72 17.96 -8.16
C ASP A 395 3.36 19.03 -9.05
N PHE A 396 4.50 19.60 -8.63
CA PHE A 396 5.23 20.60 -9.41
C PHE A 396 6.01 20.00 -10.58
N VAL A 397 6.57 18.79 -10.44
CA VAL A 397 7.41 18.16 -11.45
C VAL A 397 6.59 17.19 -12.30
N LYS A 398 6.05 17.67 -13.43
CA LYS A 398 5.16 16.89 -14.34
C LYS A 398 5.65 15.47 -14.65
N PRO A 399 6.95 15.21 -14.94
CA PRO A 399 7.44 13.84 -15.14
C PRO A 399 7.28 12.95 -13.90
N LEU A 400 7.53 13.48 -12.70
CA LEU A 400 7.30 12.75 -11.45
C LEU A 400 5.81 12.53 -11.24
N LYS A 401 4.98 13.55 -11.50
CA LYS A 401 3.52 13.42 -11.43
C LYS A 401 2.97 12.24 -12.24
N ARG A 402 3.41 12.11 -13.50
CA ARG A 402 3.03 11.00 -14.39
C ARG A 402 3.58 9.64 -13.95
N THR A 403 4.75 9.64 -13.30
CA THR A 403 5.40 8.40 -12.85
C THR A 403 4.76 7.87 -11.57
N PHE A 404 4.42 8.77 -10.64
CA PHE A 404 3.96 8.40 -9.30
C PHE A 404 2.43 8.32 -9.16
N LEU A 405 1.68 9.11 -9.95
CA LEU A 405 0.23 9.22 -9.82
C LEU A 405 -0.48 8.60 -11.01
N ASN A 406 -1.60 7.91 -10.73
CA ASN A 406 -2.52 7.45 -11.76
C ASN A 406 -3.17 8.64 -12.48
N ASP A 407 -3.67 8.45 -13.71
CA ASP A 407 -4.27 9.53 -14.50
C ASP A 407 -5.45 10.22 -13.80
N SER A 408 -6.21 9.49 -12.98
CA SER A 408 -7.26 10.05 -12.12
C SER A 408 -6.70 11.02 -11.07
N ASP A 409 -5.64 10.60 -10.37
CA ASP A 409 -5.00 11.34 -9.28
C ASP A 409 -4.21 12.56 -9.81
N GLN A 410 -3.82 12.55 -11.09
CA GLN A 410 -3.06 13.61 -11.74
C GLN A 410 -3.86 14.91 -11.93
N ASN A 411 -5.19 14.83 -12.02
CA ASN A 411 -6.02 16.02 -12.27
C ASN A 411 -6.41 16.77 -11.00
N GLU A 412 -6.16 16.18 -9.84
CA GLU A 412 -6.51 16.75 -8.55
C GLU A 412 -5.38 17.61 -7.96
N SER A 413 -5.72 18.68 -7.25
CA SER A 413 -4.77 19.45 -6.43
C SER A 413 -4.54 18.78 -5.08
N LEU A 414 -3.40 19.01 -4.42
CA LEU A 414 -3.13 18.40 -3.11
C LEU A 414 -4.17 18.75 -2.05
N VAL A 415 -4.64 20.00 -2.03
CA VAL A 415 -5.67 20.46 -1.09
C VAL A 415 -6.98 19.71 -1.33
N GLN A 416 -7.34 19.54 -2.60
CA GLN A 416 -8.53 18.77 -2.97
C GLN A 416 -8.36 17.29 -2.60
N ALA A 417 -7.20 16.69 -2.87
CA ALA A 417 -6.89 15.30 -2.51
C ALA A 417 -6.97 15.07 -1.00
N VAL A 418 -6.49 15.99 -0.17
CA VAL A 418 -6.63 15.90 1.30
C VAL A 418 -8.11 15.93 1.72
N LYS A 419 -8.90 16.81 1.11
CA LYS A 419 -10.34 16.92 1.38
C LYS A 419 -11.11 15.67 0.91
N SER A 420 -10.80 15.15 -0.27
CA SER A 420 -11.38 13.94 -0.86
C SER A 420 -11.02 12.72 -0.03
N THR A 421 -9.76 12.58 0.37
CA THR A 421 -9.26 11.49 1.22
C THR A 421 -10.10 11.34 2.49
N TRP A 422 -10.38 12.45 3.19
CA TRP A 422 -11.15 12.41 4.43
C TRP A 422 -12.62 12.04 4.21
N LYS A 423 -13.21 12.49 3.09
CA LYS A 423 -14.59 12.17 2.72
C LYS A 423 -14.78 10.72 2.30
N GLU A 424 -13.81 10.16 1.60
CA GLU A 424 -13.85 8.78 1.08
C GLU A 424 -13.46 7.74 2.14
N SER A 425 -12.65 8.13 3.12
CA SER A 425 -12.11 7.20 4.09
C SER A 425 -13.15 6.73 5.12
N ASN A 426 -13.22 5.41 5.32
CA ASN A 426 -13.76 4.87 6.56
C ASN A 426 -12.69 5.02 7.67
N LEU A 427 -12.80 6.11 8.43
CA LEU A 427 -11.80 6.50 9.44
C LEU A 427 -11.53 5.40 10.47
N LEU A 428 -12.54 4.63 10.88
CA LEU A 428 -12.37 3.55 11.84
C LEU A 428 -11.50 2.41 11.26
N THR A 429 -11.75 2.02 10.01
CA THR A 429 -10.96 0.99 9.32
C THR A 429 -9.50 1.43 9.20
N LEU A 430 -9.27 2.69 8.81
CA LEU A 430 -7.95 3.27 8.69
C LEU A 430 -7.24 3.40 10.05
N PHE A 431 -7.97 3.79 11.10
CA PHE A 431 -7.45 3.86 12.46
C PHE A 431 -7.02 2.49 12.98
N ILE A 432 -7.85 1.46 12.81
CA ILE A 432 -7.51 0.08 13.23
C ILE A 432 -6.32 -0.44 12.44
N TYR A 433 -6.29 -0.22 11.11
CA TYR A 433 -5.14 -0.59 10.29
C TYR A 433 -3.84 -0.02 10.86
N ARG A 434 -3.79 1.30 11.04
CA ARG A 434 -2.59 1.99 11.52
C ARG A 434 -2.27 1.66 12.98
N LEU A 435 -3.26 1.40 13.82
CA LEU A 435 -3.06 0.94 15.20
C LEU A 435 -2.25 -0.35 15.23
N LEU A 436 -2.65 -1.32 14.40
CA LEU A 436 -2.04 -2.65 14.37
C LEU A 436 -0.63 -2.59 13.78
N ILE A 437 -0.42 -1.83 12.71
CA ILE A 437 0.92 -1.67 12.11
C ILE A 437 1.88 -0.92 13.04
N ASN A 438 1.43 0.16 13.68
CA ASN A 438 2.26 0.88 14.64
C ASN A 438 2.52 0.05 15.91
N GLY A 439 1.52 -0.70 16.38
CA GLY A 439 1.67 -1.65 17.49
C GLY A 439 2.71 -2.73 17.18
N ARG A 440 2.70 -3.25 15.95
CA ARG A 440 3.74 -4.17 15.44
C ARG A 440 5.12 -3.50 15.46
N ALA A 441 5.26 -2.26 14.99
CA ALA A 441 6.54 -1.54 15.02
C ALA A 441 7.07 -1.38 16.45
N ILE A 442 6.21 -1.01 17.42
CA ILE A 442 6.58 -0.92 18.84
C ILE A 442 7.06 -2.27 19.37
N MET A 443 6.37 -3.37 19.05
CA MET A 443 6.79 -4.71 19.45
C MET A 443 8.14 -5.09 18.84
N TYR A 444 8.39 -4.76 17.57
CA TYR A 444 9.70 -4.97 16.96
C TYR A 444 10.80 -4.22 17.66
N PHE A 445 10.58 -2.95 17.97
CA PHE A 445 11.58 -2.17 18.68
C PHE A 445 11.89 -2.73 20.06
N TYR A 446 10.86 -3.17 20.78
CA TYR A 446 11.04 -3.84 22.06
C TYR A 446 11.92 -5.10 21.89
N LEU A 447 11.61 -5.95 20.90
CA LEU A 447 12.38 -7.15 20.63
C LEU A 447 13.82 -6.84 20.15
N ALA A 448 14.01 -5.78 19.36
CA ALA A 448 15.31 -5.34 18.87
C ALA A 448 16.22 -4.81 19.97
N ILE A 449 15.66 -4.28 21.07
CA ILE A 449 16.43 -3.83 22.23
C ILE A 449 16.83 -5.02 23.11
N GLU A 450 15.92 -5.98 23.29
CA GLU A 450 16.13 -7.10 24.22
C GLU A 450 17.00 -8.22 23.61
N TYR A 451 16.91 -8.41 22.30
CA TYR A 451 17.51 -9.52 21.55
C TYR A 451 18.36 -9.02 20.38
N ASP A 452 19.10 -9.92 19.74
CA ASP A 452 19.84 -9.61 18.51
C ASP A 452 18.87 -9.16 17.40
N LEU A 453 19.06 -7.93 16.90
CA LEU A 453 18.22 -7.29 15.89
C LEU A 453 18.12 -8.13 14.61
N THR A 454 19.24 -8.64 14.12
CA THR A 454 19.30 -9.41 12.86
C THR A 454 18.53 -10.70 13.00
N MET A 455 18.72 -11.38 14.13
CA MET A 455 18.02 -12.61 14.47
C MET A 455 16.50 -12.39 14.58
N VAL A 456 16.07 -11.45 15.40
CA VAL A 456 14.64 -11.12 15.61
C VAL A 456 13.99 -10.78 14.28
N TYR A 457 14.64 -9.94 13.48
CA TYR A 457 14.07 -9.46 12.24
C TYR A 457 13.93 -10.57 11.19
N LEU A 458 14.94 -11.44 11.07
CA LEU A 458 14.88 -12.60 10.19
C LEU A 458 13.80 -13.58 10.63
N GLU A 459 13.78 -13.99 11.90
CA GLU A 459 12.77 -14.92 12.44
C GLU A 459 11.37 -14.38 12.27
N SER A 460 11.16 -13.11 12.63
CA SER A 460 9.88 -12.44 12.48
C SER A 460 9.41 -12.37 11.04
N THR A 461 10.30 -12.08 10.10
CA THR A 461 9.95 -12.00 8.68
C THR A 461 9.60 -13.38 8.12
N LEU A 462 10.34 -14.42 8.51
CA LEU A 462 10.01 -15.81 8.16
C LEU A 462 8.66 -16.25 8.71
N VAL A 463 8.38 -15.96 9.99
CA VAL A 463 7.05 -16.21 10.58
C VAL A 463 5.97 -15.43 9.83
N ARG A 464 6.25 -14.18 9.42
CA ARG A 464 5.31 -13.35 8.66
C ARG A 464 4.96 -13.96 7.32
N VAL A 465 5.91 -14.55 6.60
CA VAL A 465 5.66 -15.25 5.33
C VAL A 465 4.58 -16.32 5.53
N VAL A 466 4.75 -17.18 6.53
CA VAL A 466 3.83 -18.28 6.83
C VAL A 466 2.46 -17.73 7.22
N MET A 467 2.44 -16.75 8.13
CA MET A 467 1.18 -16.18 8.63
C MET A 467 0.42 -15.41 7.54
N ASN A 468 1.10 -14.77 6.59
CA ASN A 468 0.46 -13.96 5.56
C ASN A 468 -0.36 -14.79 4.57
N TRP A 469 0.16 -15.90 4.06
CA TRP A 469 -0.61 -16.73 3.13
C TRP A 469 -1.73 -17.50 3.84
N LEU A 470 -1.51 -17.91 5.10
CA LEU A 470 -2.57 -18.46 5.95
C LEU A 470 -3.68 -17.43 6.19
N GLY A 471 -3.31 -16.19 6.51
CA GLY A 471 -4.24 -15.07 6.64
C GLY A 471 -5.03 -14.84 5.36
N ALA A 472 -4.38 -14.87 4.20
CA ALA A 472 -5.05 -14.73 2.91
C ALA A 472 -6.10 -15.85 2.66
N ILE A 473 -5.80 -17.10 3.04
CA ILE A 473 -6.78 -18.19 2.96
C ILE A 473 -7.96 -17.93 3.87
N VAL A 474 -7.70 -17.58 5.13
CA VAL A 474 -8.75 -17.33 6.13
C VAL A 474 -9.65 -16.17 5.69
N LEU A 475 -9.09 -15.07 5.17
CA LEU A 475 -9.85 -13.93 4.68
C LEU A 475 -10.72 -14.28 3.46
N ASN A 476 -10.15 -15.00 2.48
CA ASN A 476 -10.88 -15.42 1.27
C ASN A 476 -11.96 -16.47 1.57
N LEU A 477 -11.80 -17.23 2.65
CA LEU A 477 -12.78 -18.22 3.11
C LEU A 477 -13.92 -17.56 3.90
N LEU A 478 -13.57 -16.80 4.94
CA LEU A 478 -14.54 -16.31 5.92
C LEU A 478 -15.14 -14.96 5.56
N LEU A 479 -14.36 -14.08 4.94
CA LEU A 479 -14.71 -12.67 4.77
C LEU A 479 -14.48 -12.13 3.33
N PRO A 480 -14.80 -12.87 2.25
CA PRO A 480 -14.49 -12.44 0.89
C PRO A 480 -15.16 -11.11 0.50
N LYS A 481 -16.42 -10.91 0.93
CA LYS A 481 -17.17 -9.67 0.69
C LYS A 481 -16.56 -8.47 1.45
N TRP A 482 -15.93 -8.71 2.59
CA TRP A 482 -15.37 -7.64 3.42
C TRP A 482 -14.07 -7.08 2.83
N ILE A 483 -13.20 -7.94 2.28
CA ILE A 483 -12.00 -7.51 1.56
C ILE A 483 -12.26 -7.16 0.09
N ASN A 484 -13.50 -7.33 -0.38
CA ASN A 484 -13.88 -7.23 -1.79
C ASN A 484 -12.99 -8.11 -2.69
N ALA A 485 -12.78 -9.38 -2.29
CA ALA A 485 -12.00 -10.34 -3.07
C ALA A 485 -12.79 -10.78 -4.30
N THR A 486 -12.17 -10.66 -5.48
CA THR A 486 -12.81 -11.09 -6.73
C THR A 486 -12.96 -12.61 -6.77
N PRO A 487 -13.94 -13.16 -7.50
CA PRO A 487 -14.08 -14.61 -7.68
C PRO A 487 -12.81 -15.25 -8.26
N GLU A 488 -12.10 -14.53 -9.13
CA GLU A 488 -10.83 -14.98 -9.69
C GLU A 488 -9.71 -15.08 -8.64
N GLU A 489 -9.56 -14.08 -7.77
CA GLU A 489 -8.60 -14.11 -6.67
C GLU A 489 -8.87 -15.28 -5.73
N ARG A 490 -10.14 -15.55 -5.42
CA ARG A 490 -10.54 -16.70 -4.59
C ARG A 490 -10.18 -18.01 -5.28
N LYS A 491 -10.52 -18.15 -6.57
CA LYS A 491 -10.19 -19.35 -7.37
C LYS A 491 -8.68 -19.58 -7.44
N LYS A 492 -7.88 -18.52 -7.56
CA LYS A 492 -6.40 -18.59 -7.52
C LYS A 492 -5.89 -19.00 -6.13
N THR A 493 -6.44 -18.42 -5.07
CA THR A 493 -6.05 -18.70 -3.68
C THR A 493 -6.27 -20.17 -3.32
N PHE A 494 -7.42 -20.73 -3.71
CA PHE A 494 -7.81 -22.11 -3.44
C PHE A 494 -7.39 -23.11 -4.53
N HIS A 495 -6.58 -22.68 -5.51
CA HIS A 495 -6.11 -23.59 -6.54
C HIS A 495 -5.17 -24.65 -5.91
N PRO A 496 -5.40 -25.96 -6.14
CA PRO A 496 -4.71 -27.02 -5.40
C PRO A 496 -3.18 -26.97 -5.57
N ILE A 497 -2.69 -26.62 -6.76
CA ILE A 497 -1.25 -26.46 -7.02
C ILE A 497 -0.67 -25.32 -6.17
N ASN A 498 -1.39 -24.20 -6.03
CA ASN A 498 -0.92 -23.05 -5.26
C ASN A 498 -0.89 -23.39 -3.76
N LEU A 499 -1.87 -24.14 -3.27
CA LEU A 499 -1.88 -24.63 -1.89
C LEU A 499 -0.71 -25.58 -1.62
N ILE A 500 -0.43 -26.52 -2.53
CA ILE A 500 0.73 -27.41 -2.41
C ILE A 500 2.04 -26.63 -2.38
N LEU A 501 2.21 -25.65 -3.29
CA LEU A 501 3.39 -24.78 -3.29
C LEU A 501 3.55 -24.00 -1.98
N LYS A 502 2.46 -23.46 -1.44
CA LYS A 502 2.41 -22.80 -0.12
C LYS A 502 2.82 -23.73 1.02
N CYS A 503 2.34 -24.97 1.01
CA CYS A 503 2.75 -25.98 2.01
C CYS A 503 4.24 -26.33 1.89
N VAL A 504 4.74 -26.57 0.67
CA VAL A 504 6.16 -26.88 0.43
C VAL A 504 7.06 -25.69 0.82
N GLY A 505 6.67 -24.48 0.43
CA GLY A 505 7.40 -23.27 0.79
C GLY A 505 7.41 -23.03 2.31
N THR A 506 6.28 -23.27 2.99
CA THR A 506 6.18 -23.22 4.45
C THR A 506 7.10 -24.24 5.12
N ALA A 507 7.19 -25.47 4.59
CA ALA A 507 8.11 -26.47 5.12
C ALA A 507 9.58 -25.99 5.02
N GLY A 508 9.95 -25.32 3.92
CA GLY A 508 11.26 -24.68 3.77
C GLY A 508 11.51 -23.57 4.80
N VAL A 509 10.52 -22.68 5.00
CA VAL A 509 10.60 -21.61 6.00
C VAL A 509 10.70 -22.17 7.42
N VAL A 510 9.92 -23.19 7.77
CA VAL A 510 9.97 -23.86 9.08
C VAL A 510 11.32 -24.56 9.28
N ALA A 511 11.86 -25.23 8.26
CA ALA A 511 13.20 -25.82 8.33
C ALA A 511 14.27 -24.74 8.59
N SER A 512 14.15 -23.58 7.94
CA SER A 512 15.02 -22.42 8.17
C SER A 512 14.93 -21.92 9.62
N LEU A 513 13.72 -21.76 10.16
CA LEU A 513 13.49 -21.40 11.56
C LEU A 513 14.06 -22.43 12.56
N ILE A 514 13.97 -23.72 12.26
CA ILE A 514 14.54 -24.79 13.09
C ILE A 514 16.06 -24.74 13.08
N ILE A 515 16.68 -24.51 11.92
CA ILE A 515 18.14 -24.37 11.81
C ILE A 515 18.61 -23.13 12.57
N LEU A 516 17.89 -22.02 12.44
CA LEU A 516 18.16 -20.76 13.13
C LEU A 516 18.03 -20.92 14.67
N ASN A 517 17.06 -21.71 15.12
CA ASN A 517 16.84 -21.95 16.55
C ASN A 517 17.75 -23.01 17.19
N LYS A 518 18.47 -23.81 16.40
CA LYS A 518 19.56 -24.66 16.92
C LYS A 518 20.80 -23.82 17.25
#